data_AF-A0A2V7Y5X0-F1
#
_entry.id   AF-A0A2V7Y5X0-F1
#
_cell.length_a   1.000
_cell.length_b   1.000
_cell.length_c   1.000
_cell.angle_alpha   90.00
_cell.angle_beta   90.00
_cell.angle_gamma   90.00
#
_symmetry.space_group_name_H-M   'P 1'
#
loop_
_entity.id
_entity.type
_entity.pdbx_description
1 polymer ?
#
loop_
_entity_poly.entity_id
_entity_poly.type
_entity_poly.pdbx_seq_one_letter_code
_entity_poly.pdbx_strand_id
1 'polypeptide(L)'
;MKYLTTLEVAHDLKVSKQTLLNWLYAGKVPEPPRNRKGYRLWSAARVSLVKRLIREGRLHKRTVVHREASNRPEVVIEFAREVNQFLRDGDIEAGAFLRELGRLHPDVARALSRMGKPTRPSRPSSRTTSPLRRRSRA
;
A
#
# COMPACT_ATOMS: atom_id res chain seq x y z
N MET A 1 36.54 -18.12 2.06
CA MET A 1 35.21 -17.56 1.72
C MET A 1 34.32 -17.63 2.95
N LYS A 2 33.88 -16.48 3.51
CA LYS A 2 33.00 -16.46 4.68
C LYS A 2 31.56 -16.64 4.22
N TYR A 3 30.89 -17.70 4.71
CA TYR A 3 29.47 -17.92 4.47
C TYR A 3 28.66 -17.27 5.58
N LEU A 4 27.58 -16.61 5.22
CA LEU A 4 26.63 -16.01 6.15
C LEU A 4 25.50 -17.00 6.43
N THR A 5 24.99 -16.93 7.65
CA THR A 5 23.75 -17.60 8.04
C THR A 5 22.55 -16.83 7.48
N THR A 6 21.40 -17.50 7.40
CA THR A 6 20.16 -16.86 6.93
C THR A 6 19.73 -15.70 7.84
N LEU A 7 20.05 -15.76 9.13
CA LEU A 7 19.75 -14.68 10.08
C LEU A 7 20.62 -13.45 9.81
N GLU A 8 21.93 -13.63 9.63
CA GLU A 8 22.85 -12.53 9.32
C GLU A 8 22.49 -11.86 7.99
N VAL A 9 22.12 -12.66 6.97
CA VAL A 9 21.66 -12.11 5.69
C VAL A 9 20.35 -11.34 5.84
N ALA A 10 19.40 -11.83 6.63
CA ALA A 10 18.16 -11.12 6.88
C ALA A 10 18.43 -9.76 7.55
N HIS A 11 19.35 -9.72 8.53
CA HIS A 11 19.77 -8.48 9.18
C HIS A 11 20.44 -7.50 8.20
N ASP A 12 21.37 -7.97 7.36
CA ASP A 12 22.03 -7.16 6.32
C ASP A 12 21.02 -6.60 5.29
N LEU A 13 19.99 -7.37 4.95
CA LEU A 13 18.92 -6.96 4.04
C LEU A 13 17.84 -6.08 4.72
N LYS A 14 17.90 -5.92 6.05
CA LYS A 14 16.89 -5.26 6.88
C LYS A 14 15.48 -5.86 6.69
N VAL A 15 15.39 -7.19 6.63
CA VAL A 15 14.13 -7.93 6.55
C VAL A 15 14.04 -8.97 7.65
N SER A 16 12.84 -9.45 7.97
CA SER A 16 12.71 -10.55 8.92
C SER A 16 13.32 -11.83 8.35
N LYS A 17 13.85 -12.69 9.22
CA LYS A 17 14.32 -14.04 8.83
C LYS A 17 13.22 -14.81 8.11
N GLN A 18 11.96 -14.68 8.55
CA GLN A 18 10.82 -15.35 7.95
C GLN A 18 10.54 -14.85 6.52
N THR A 19 10.66 -13.55 6.27
CA THR A 19 10.50 -12.96 4.94
C THR A 19 11.50 -13.56 3.95
N LEU A 20 12.78 -13.64 4.36
CA LEU A 20 13.82 -14.25 3.54
C LEU A 20 13.55 -15.74 3.26
N LEU A 21 13.08 -16.48 4.28
CA LEU A 21 12.68 -17.88 4.11
C LEU A 21 11.48 -18.04 3.17
N ASN A 22 10.47 -17.17 3.27
CA ASN A 22 9.30 -17.20 2.40
C ASN A 22 9.69 -16.97 0.93
N TRP A 23 10.65 -16.06 0.65
CA TRP A 23 11.14 -15.86 -0.72
C TRP A 23 11.87 -17.09 -1.27
N LEU A 24 12.62 -17.79 -0.42
CA LEU A 24 13.28 -19.05 -0.78
C LEU A 24 12.25 -20.15 -1.08
N TYR A 25 11.26 -20.34 -0.19
CA TYR A 25 10.22 -21.35 -0.37
C TYR A 25 9.33 -21.08 -1.59
N ALA A 26 9.05 -19.81 -1.87
CA ALA A 26 8.31 -19.39 -3.07
C ALA A 26 9.15 -19.40 -4.36
N GLY A 27 10.43 -19.81 -4.31
CA GLY A 27 11.31 -19.85 -5.47
C GLY A 27 11.69 -18.49 -6.07
N LYS A 28 11.41 -17.38 -5.36
CA LYS A 28 11.73 -16.01 -5.83
C LYS A 28 13.24 -15.72 -5.80
N VAL A 29 13.96 -16.44 -4.94
CA VAL A 29 15.42 -16.41 -4.84
C VAL A 29 15.92 -17.86 -4.89
N PRO A 30 17.01 -18.15 -5.60
CA PRO A 30 17.57 -19.51 -5.65
C PRO A 30 18.02 -19.99 -4.26
N GLU A 31 17.68 -21.23 -3.91
CA GLU A 31 18.02 -21.88 -2.63
C GLU A 31 19.55 -22.03 -2.47
N PRO A 32 20.15 -21.52 -1.37
CA PRO A 32 21.58 -21.66 -1.12
C PRO A 32 22.00 -23.11 -0.87
N PRO A 33 23.27 -23.48 -1.20
CA PRO A 33 23.81 -24.77 -0.82
C PRO A 33 23.71 -24.96 0.69
N ARG A 34 23.48 -26.19 1.13
CA ARG A 34 23.45 -26.54 2.55
C ARG A 34 24.75 -27.23 2.95
N ASN A 35 25.21 -26.99 4.18
CA ASN A 35 26.34 -27.75 4.73
C ASN A 35 25.89 -29.14 5.22
N ARG A 36 26.85 -29.98 5.66
CA ARG A 36 26.57 -31.32 6.22
C ARG A 36 25.63 -31.31 7.43
N LYS A 37 25.49 -30.16 8.11
CA LYS A 37 24.59 -29.96 9.26
C LYS A 37 23.21 -29.41 8.83
N GLY A 38 22.96 -29.25 7.53
CA GLY A 38 21.68 -28.76 7.00
C GLY A 38 21.50 -27.24 6.99
N TYR A 39 22.50 -26.44 7.40
CA TYR A 39 22.42 -24.98 7.36
C TYR A 39 22.67 -24.42 5.97
N ARG A 40 21.87 -23.44 5.57
CA ARG A 40 22.03 -22.68 4.31
C ARG A 40 23.27 -21.80 4.35
N LEU A 41 24.12 -21.93 3.34
CA LEU A 41 25.37 -21.20 3.18
C LEU A 41 25.18 -20.05 2.19
N TRP A 42 25.13 -18.82 2.69
CA TRP A 42 25.01 -17.64 1.84
C TRP A 42 26.39 -17.07 1.47
N SER A 43 26.68 -17.03 0.18
CA SER A 43 27.85 -16.31 -0.35
C SER A 43 27.53 -14.83 -0.57
N ALA A 44 28.57 -13.97 -0.53
CA ALA A 44 28.43 -12.54 -0.80
C ALA A 44 27.80 -12.25 -2.18
N ALA A 45 28.11 -13.07 -3.20
CA ALA A 45 27.49 -12.97 -4.52
C ALA A 45 25.97 -13.20 -4.48
N ARG A 46 25.51 -14.17 -3.68
CA ARG A 46 24.08 -14.48 -3.57
C ARG A 46 23.32 -13.40 -2.81
N VAL A 47 23.93 -12.83 -1.76
CA VAL A 47 23.38 -11.66 -1.07
C VAL A 47 23.26 -10.46 -2.02
N SER A 48 24.28 -10.24 -2.86
CA SER A 48 24.28 -9.17 -3.87
C SER A 48 23.16 -9.35 -4.90
N LEU A 49 22.89 -10.60 -5.31
CA LEU A 49 21.76 -10.91 -6.19
C LEU A 49 20.42 -10.56 -5.54
N VAL A 50 20.22 -10.91 -4.26
CA VAL A 50 18.99 -10.55 -3.53
C VAL A 50 18.86 -9.03 -3.41
N LYS A 51 19.94 -8.31 -3.08
CA LYS A 51 19.96 -6.84 -3.06
C LYS A 51 19.56 -6.23 -4.40
N ARG A 52 20.04 -6.81 -5.51
CA ARG A 52 19.66 -6.39 -6.87
C ARG A 52 18.18 -6.63 -7.15
N LEU A 53 17.66 -7.82 -6.85
CA LEU A 53 16.23 -8.13 -7.04
C LEU A 53 15.31 -7.21 -6.22
N ILE A 54 15.75 -6.81 -5.03
CA ILE A 54 15.03 -5.83 -4.21
C ILE A 54 15.07 -4.45 -4.88
N ARG A 55 16.22 -4.02 -5.40
CA ARG A 55 16.37 -2.74 -6.11
C ARG A 55 15.53 -2.67 -7.38
N GLU A 56 15.41 -3.79 -8.09
CA GLU A 56 14.57 -3.95 -9.28
C GLU A 56 13.06 -4.05 -8.96
N GLY A 57 12.66 -3.98 -7.68
CA GLY A 57 11.25 -4.10 -7.26
C GLY A 57 10.66 -5.51 -7.37
N ARG A 58 11.48 -6.52 -7.71
CA ARG A 58 11.05 -7.92 -7.84
C ARG A 58 10.86 -8.61 -6.49
N LEU A 59 11.50 -8.08 -5.44
CA LEU A 59 11.36 -8.52 -4.05
C LEU A 59 11.03 -7.32 -3.15
N HIS A 60 9.89 -7.39 -2.47
CA HIS A 60 9.44 -6.33 -1.57
C HIS A 60 9.88 -6.63 -0.14
N LYS A 61 10.67 -5.73 0.47
CA LYS A 61 11.24 -5.88 1.82
C LYS A 61 10.19 -6.06 2.93
N ARG A 62 8.97 -5.54 2.72
CA ARG A 62 7.84 -5.75 3.63
C ARG A 62 7.09 -7.00 3.17
N THR A 63 6.84 -7.89 4.12
CA THR A 63 5.92 -9.02 3.95
C THR A 63 4.56 -8.43 3.62
N VAL A 64 4.20 -8.39 2.34
CA VAL A 64 2.79 -8.35 1.94
C VAL A 64 2.22 -9.64 2.46
N VAL A 65 1.62 -9.59 3.66
CA VAL A 65 0.86 -10.70 4.19
C VAL A 65 -0.26 -10.88 3.19
N HIS A 66 -0.21 -11.97 2.40
CA HIS A 66 -1.33 -12.40 1.59
C HIS A 66 -2.45 -12.86 2.54
N ARG A 67 -3.10 -11.91 3.23
CA ARG A 67 -4.46 -12.13 3.73
C ARG A 67 -5.35 -12.20 2.49
N GLU A 68 -6.31 -13.11 2.51
CA GLU A 68 -7.34 -13.18 1.47
C GLU A 68 -7.89 -11.76 1.22
N ALA A 69 -8.07 -11.40 -0.05
CA ALA A 69 -8.58 -10.09 -0.42
C ALA A 69 -9.91 -9.88 0.31
N SER A 70 -9.91 -8.95 1.27
CA SER A 70 -11.03 -8.73 2.17
C SER A 70 -11.26 -7.23 2.33
N ASN A 71 -12.51 -6.81 2.16
CA ASN A 71 -12.93 -5.43 2.40
C ASN A 71 -13.16 -5.14 3.89
N ARG A 72 -12.66 -6.00 4.79
CA ARG A 72 -12.67 -5.74 6.23
C ARG A 72 -11.84 -4.48 6.52
N PRO A 73 -12.35 -3.56 7.34
CA PRO A 73 -11.72 -2.26 7.54
C PRO A 73 -10.29 -2.38 8.08
N GLU A 74 -10.02 -3.37 8.93
CA GLU A 74 -8.69 -3.61 9.50
C GLU A 74 -7.67 -3.97 8.41
N VAL A 75 -8.08 -4.72 7.39
CA VAL A 75 -7.20 -5.14 6.28
C VAL A 75 -6.94 -3.96 5.35
N VAL A 76 -7.98 -3.18 5.03
CA VAL A 76 -7.87 -2.01 4.16
C VAL A 76 -7.00 -0.93 4.81
N ILE A 77 -7.11 -0.70 6.13
CA ILE A 77 -6.30 0.27 6.87
C ILE A 77 -4.82 -0.10 6.82
N GLU A 78 -4.48 -1.36 7.05
CA GLU A 78 -3.08 -1.82 6.99
C GLU A 78 -2.51 -1.66 5.59
N PHE A 79 -3.27 -2.01 4.55
CA PHE A 79 -2.84 -1.82 3.17
C PHE A 79 -2.66 -0.33 2.82
N ALA A 80 -3.57 0.53 3.27
CA ALA A 80 -3.46 1.98 3.09
C ALA A 80 -2.21 2.55 3.78
N ARG A 81 -1.87 2.07 4.98
CA ARG A 81 -0.62 2.44 5.68
C ARG A 81 0.62 2.03 4.88
N GLU A 82 0.61 0.82 4.32
CA GLU A 82 1.71 0.31 3.50
C GLU A 82 1.91 1.14 2.23
N VAL A 83 0.82 1.40 1.49
CA VAL A 83 0.85 2.25 0.29
C VAL A 83 1.35 3.64 0.64
N ASN A 84 0.82 4.26 1.69
CA ASN A 84 1.26 5.59 2.11
C ASN A 84 2.76 5.62 2.47
N GLN A 85 3.26 4.60 3.17
CA GLN A 85 4.67 4.51 3.49
C GLN A 85 5.53 4.32 2.24
N PHE A 86 5.11 3.51 1.28
CA PHE A 86 5.80 3.34 0.00
C PHE A 86 5.90 4.67 -0.77
N LEU A 87 4.81 5.45 -0.81
CA LEU A 87 4.80 6.76 -1.44
C LEU A 87 5.77 7.72 -0.75
N ARG A 88 5.81 7.75 0.59
CA ARG A 88 6.75 8.58 1.35
C ARG A 88 8.21 8.18 1.13
N ASP A 89 8.50 6.87 1.13
CA ASP A 89 9.86 6.36 0.92
C ASP A 89 10.38 6.68 -0.49
N GLY A 90 9.48 6.80 -1.47
CA GLY A 90 9.79 7.14 -2.87
C GLY A 90 9.69 8.62 -3.20
N ASP A 91 9.40 9.50 -2.22
CA ASP A 91 9.11 10.93 -2.44
C ASP A 91 8.01 11.18 -3.49
N ILE A 92 7.00 10.31 -3.51
CA ILE A 92 5.84 10.39 -4.41
C ILE A 92 4.70 11.10 -3.69
N GLU A 93 4.22 12.20 -4.27
CA GLU A 93 3.04 12.89 -3.77
C GLU A 93 1.79 12.00 -3.90
N ALA A 94 1.05 11.80 -2.80
CA ALA A 94 -0.16 10.99 -2.80
C ALA A 94 -1.22 11.50 -3.81
N GLY A 95 -1.32 12.82 -3.99
CA GLY A 95 -2.19 13.43 -4.99
C GLY A 95 -1.80 13.04 -6.43
N ALA A 96 -0.50 13.05 -6.75
CA ALA A 96 0.01 12.62 -8.04
C ALA A 96 -0.26 11.13 -8.29
N PHE A 97 -0.04 10.28 -7.29
CA PHE A 97 -0.36 8.86 -7.36
C PHE A 97 -1.86 8.63 -7.66
N LEU A 98 -2.75 9.29 -6.93
CA LEU A 98 -4.20 9.15 -7.14
C LEU A 98 -4.66 9.65 -8.51
N ARG A 99 -4.04 10.71 -9.05
CA ARG A 99 -4.30 11.20 -10.41
C ARG A 99 -3.96 10.15 -11.46
N GLU A 100 -2.77 9.56 -11.39
CA GLU A 100 -2.36 8.51 -12.34
C GLU A 100 -3.16 7.22 -12.16
N LEU A 101 -3.48 6.85 -10.92
CA LEU A 101 -4.33 5.69 -10.64
C LEU A 101 -5.72 5.85 -11.25
N GLY A 102 -6.33 7.03 -11.11
CA GLY A 102 -7.61 7.36 -11.75
C GLY A 102 -7.54 7.39 -13.29
N ARG A 103 -6.40 7.80 -13.86
CA ARG A 103 -6.18 7.79 -15.31
C ARG A 103 -6.18 6.36 -15.89
N LEU A 104 -5.65 5.40 -15.14
CA LEU A 104 -5.58 3.99 -15.53
C LEU A 104 -6.87 3.21 -15.19
N HIS A 105 -7.60 3.63 -14.15
CA HIS A 105 -8.75 2.91 -13.61
C HIS A 105 -10.00 3.82 -13.48
N PRO A 106 -10.94 3.76 -14.44
CA PRO A 106 -12.11 4.66 -14.47
C PRO A 106 -13.06 4.58 -13.27
N ASP A 107 -13.12 3.43 -12.60
CA ASP A 107 -13.82 3.22 -11.34
C ASP A 107 -13.22 4.04 -10.19
N VAL A 108 -11.88 4.12 -10.10
CA VAL A 108 -11.18 4.96 -9.12
C VAL A 108 -11.44 6.44 -9.40
N ALA A 109 -11.37 6.88 -10.66
CA ALA A 109 -11.67 8.26 -11.05
C ALA A 109 -13.10 8.68 -10.65
N ARG A 110 -14.08 7.79 -10.85
CA ARG A 110 -15.47 8.02 -10.43
C ARG A 110 -15.60 8.11 -8.91
N ALA A 111 -14.89 7.26 -8.16
CA ALA A 111 -14.89 7.31 -6.70
C ALA A 111 -14.28 8.60 -6.14
N LEU A 112 -13.12 9.03 -6.66
CA LEU A 112 -12.46 10.28 -6.28
C LEU A 112 -13.36 11.50 -6.53
N SER A 113 -14.05 11.52 -7.68
CA SER A 113 -14.98 12.58 -8.06
C SER A 113 -16.22 12.67 -7.15
N ARG A 114 -16.63 11.56 -6.54
CA ARG A 114 -17.74 11.52 -5.57
C ARG A 114 -17.34 12.07 -4.20
N MET A 115 -16.09 11.84 -3.78
CA MET A 115 -15.58 12.33 -2.50
C MET A 115 -15.30 13.83 -2.49
N GLY A 116 -14.96 14.42 -3.65
CA GLY A 116 -14.65 15.86 -3.78
C GLY A 116 -15.85 16.81 -3.90
N LYS A 117 -17.10 16.30 -3.93
CA LYS A 117 -18.28 17.18 -4.01
C LYS A 117 -18.73 17.58 -2.59
N PRO A 118 -18.63 18.86 -2.19
CA PRO A 118 -19.29 19.32 -0.98
C PRO A 118 -20.79 19.10 -1.16
N THR A 119 -21.39 18.39 -0.20
CA THR A 119 -22.84 18.31 -0.03
C THR A 119 -23.36 19.74 0.08
N ARG A 120 -23.94 20.25 -1.02
CA ARG A 120 -24.53 21.59 -1.06
C ARG A 120 -25.63 21.61 0.01
N PRO A 121 -25.56 22.48 1.03
CA PRO A 121 -26.63 22.53 2.02
C PRO A 121 -27.93 22.89 1.32
N SER A 122 -28.94 22.06 1.51
CA SER A 122 -30.29 22.24 1.01
C SER A 122 -30.80 23.60 1.49
N ARG A 123 -30.84 24.59 0.59
CA ARG A 123 -31.38 25.92 0.87
C ARG A 123 -32.86 25.75 1.28
N PRO A 124 -33.27 26.17 2.49
CA PRO A 124 -34.69 26.14 2.85
C PRO A 124 -35.44 27.08 1.92
N SER A 125 -36.46 26.56 1.25
CA SER A 125 -37.34 27.34 0.39
C SER A 125 -38.19 28.25 1.26
N SER A 126 -37.81 29.51 1.41
CA SER A 126 -38.63 30.56 2.01
C SER A 126 -39.81 30.84 1.08
N ARG A 127 -40.87 30.05 1.24
CA ARG A 127 -42.18 30.33 0.63
C ARG A 127 -42.75 31.57 1.35
N THR A 128 -42.64 32.69 0.66
CA THR A 128 -43.20 34.00 0.98
C THR A 128 -44.67 33.89 1.35
N THR A 129 -45.02 34.18 2.60
CA THR A 129 -46.39 34.43 3.04
C THR A 129 -46.76 35.86 2.66
N SER A 130 -47.74 35.99 1.77
CA SER A 130 -48.32 37.27 1.34
C SER A 130 -48.94 38.06 2.51
N PRO A 131 -48.88 39.40 2.50
CA PRO A 131 -49.46 40.20 3.58
C PRO A 131 -50.99 40.28 3.48
N LEU A 132 -51.67 40.02 4.60
CA LEU A 132 -53.10 40.22 4.79
C LEU A 132 -53.44 41.71 4.73
N ARG A 133 -54.17 42.07 3.68
CA ARG A 133 -54.65 43.42 3.39
C ARG A 133 -55.70 43.82 4.43
N ARG A 134 -55.29 44.70 5.33
CA ARG A 134 -56.14 45.45 6.28
C ARG A 134 -57.23 46.20 5.50
N ARG A 135 -58.50 45.81 5.65
CA ARG A 135 -59.65 46.63 5.24
C ARG A 135 -60.29 47.23 6.50
N SER A 136 -60.08 48.52 6.65
CA SER A 136 -60.84 49.42 7.51
C SER A 136 -61.90 50.12 6.64
N ARG A 137 -63.15 50.12 7.10
CA ARG A 137 -64.30 51.00 6.77
C ARG A 137 -65.56 50.22 7.17
N ALA A 138 -66.59 50.78 7.78
CA ALA A 138 -66.89 52.11 8.33
C ALA A 138 -67.99 51.87 9.38
#